data_AF-A0A1F9LXR2-F1
#
_entry.id   AF-A0A1F9LXR2-F1
#
_cell.length_a   1.000
_cell.length_b   1.000
_cell.length_c   1.000
_cell.angle_alpha   90.00
_cell.angle_beta   90.00
_cell.angle_gamma   90.00
#
_symmetry.space_group_name_H-M   'P 1'
#
loop_
_entity.id
_entity.type
_entity.pdbx_description
1 polymer ?
#
loop_
_entity_poly.entity_id
_entity_poly.type
_entity_poly.pdbx_seq_one_letter_code
_entity_poly.pdbx_strand_id
1 'polypeptide(L)'
;MAQSVSKQFHAALSYLLGEEGRGAQSRLSCEQKIDRGYLNAIVKGRKPGSEEVRMKIAAHFRIPYEEMLALGRRLLDGDEIQVAGASGNGTSETVPLPPVSAIAHATDGSATDDRITPFAKPGREKEPIAERLRKTVAILESDTSYRDVLADLIDVFYGAVRATDDNLALRNQMRAMESRIASLEKQLAYKKENPRKFA
;
A
#
# COMPACT_ATOMS: atom_id res chain seq x y z
N MET A 1 -7.32 13.74 -10.47
CA MET A 1 -6.86 13.06 -9.23
C MET A 1 -7.26 11.57 -9.17
N ALA A 2 -8.54 11.19 -9.35
CA ALA A 2 -8.97 9.77 -9.29
C ALA A 2 -8.31 8.84 -10.34
N GLN A 3 -7.94 9.37 -11.51
CA GLN A 3 -7.19 8.63 -12.52
C GLN A 3 -5.76 8.27 -12.07
N SER A 4 -5.11 9.07 -11.21
CA SER A 4 -3.77 8.72 -10.72
C SER A 4 -3.85 7.60 -9.68
N VAL A 5 -4.84 7.64 -8.78
CA VAL A 5 -5.06 6.59 -7.76
C VAL A 5 -5.34 5.23 -8.41
N SER A 6 -6.17 5.21 -9.45
CA SER A 6 -6.49 3.96 -10.15
C SER A 6 -5.29 3.40 -10.92
N LYS A 7 -4.45 4.26 -11.49
CA LYS A 7 -3.19 3.85 -12.14
C LYS A 7 -2.17 3.33 -11.14
N GLN A 8 -1.99 4.02 -10.01
CA GLN A 8 -1.11 3.59 -8.90
C GLN A 8 -1.54 2.22 -8.38
N PHE A 9 -2.83 2.06 -8.05
CA PHE A 9 -3.36 0.78 -7.58
C PHE A 9 -3.17 -0.34 -8.60
N HIS A 10 -3.42 -0.07 -9.88
CA HIS A 10 -3.25 -1.06 -10.94
C HIS A 10 -1.78 -1.49 -11.11
N ALA A 11 -0.84 -0.55 -11.06
CA ALA A 11 0.59 -0.86 -11.11
C ALA A 11 1.00 -1.77 -9.93
N ALA A 12 0.58 -1.41 -8.70
CA ALA A 12 0.84 -2.21 -7.51
C ALA A 12 0.22 -3.60 -7.57
N LEU A 13 -1.05 -3.70 -8.00
CA LEU A 13 -1.75 -4.98 -8.13
C LEU A 13 -1.08 -5.90 -9.16
N SER A 14 -0.63 -5.33 -10.28
CA SER A 14 0.04 -6.11 -11.33
C SER A 14 1.38 -6.66 -10.85
N TYR A 15 2.10 -5.87 -10.05
CA TYR A 15 3.35 -6.29 -9.42
C TYR A 15 3.14 -7.42 -8.40
N LEU A 16 2.22 -7.26 -7.46
CA LEU A 16 1.94 -8.26 -6.41
C LEU A 16 1.42 -9.59 -6.97
N LEU A 17 0.57 -9.52 -8.00
CA LEU A 17 0.12 -10.73 -8.71
C LEU A 17 1.25 -11.40 -9.51
N GLY A 18 2.26 -10.62 -9.92
CA GLY A 18 3.49 -11.14 -10.53
C GLY A 18 4.34 -11.92 -9.53
N GLU A 19 4.50 -11.39 -8.30
CA GLU A 19 5.26 -12.05 -7.22
C GLU A 19 4.61 -13.35 -6.74
N GLU A 20 3.28 -13.40 -6.60
CA GLU A 20 2.58 -14.63 -6.16
C GLU A 20 2.51 -15.74 -7.22
N GLY A 21 2.79 -15.40 -8.48
CA GLY A 21 2.87 -16.34 -9.59
C GLY A 21 1.52 -16.86 -10.10
N ARG A 22 1.55 -18.00 -10.80
CA ARG A 22 0.37 -18.55 -11.50
C ARG A 22 -0.73 -18.92 -10.51
N GLY A 23 -1.96 -18.51 -10.84
CA GLY A 23 -3.16 -18.79 -10.04
C GLY A 23 -3.45 -17.80 -8.90
N ALA A 24 -2.61 -16.78 -8.69
CA ALA A 24 -2.83 -15.72 -7.70
C ALA A 24 -4.20 -15.03 -7.87
N GLN A 25 -4.57 -14.68 -9.10
CA GLN A 25 -5.88 -14.07 -9.40
C GLN A 25 -7.06 -14.97 -9.04
N SER A 26 -6.96 -16.27 -9.27
CA SER A 26 -8.02 -17.22 -8.94
C SER A 26 -8.16 -17.37 -7.42
N ARG A 27 -7.04 -17.42 -6.70
CA ARG A 27 -7.02 -17.45 -5.22
C ARG A 27 -7.62 -16.18 -4.63
N LEU A 28 -7.16 -15.03 -5.10
CA LEU A 28 -7.67 -13.71 -4.71
C LEU A 28 -9.19 -13.57 -4.95
N SER A 29 -9.68 -14.04 -6.11
CA SER A 29 -11.10 -14.03 -6.44
C SER A 29 -11.94 -14.89 -5.49
N CYS A 30 -11.49 -16.12 -5.19
CA CYS A 30 -12.19 -17.03 -4.29
C CYS A 30 -12.19 -16.54 -2.84
N GLU A 31 -11.04 -16.11 -2.33
CA GLU A 31 -10.89 -15.71 -0.92
C GLU A 31 -11.62 -14.42 -0.58
N GLN A 32 -11.57 -13.43 -1.48
CA GLN A 32 -12.21 -12.13 -1.26
C GLN A 32 -13.64 -12.05 -1.80
N LYS A 33 -14.18 -13.17 -2.30
CA LYS A 33 -15.51 -13.26 -2.93
C LYS A 33 -15.71 -12.19 -4.01
N ILE A 34 -14.68 -11.96 -4.82
CA ILE A 34 -14.71 -11.01 -5.94
C ILE A 34 -14.97 -11.79 -7.21
N ASP A 35 -15.92 -11.34 -8.03
CA ASP A 35 -16.17 -11.95 -9.34
C ASP A 35 -14.89 -11.99 -10.19
N ARG A 36 -14.59 -13.17 -10.75
CA ARG A 36 -13.36 -13.42 -11.51
C ARG A 36 -13.25 -12.55 -12.77
N GLY A 37 -14.37 -12.28 -13.43
CA GLY A 37 -14.44 -11.40 -14.60
C GLY A 37 -14.24 -9.94 -14.21
N TYR A 38 -14.80 -9.52 -13.08
CA TYR A 38 -14.61 -8.18 -12.53
C TYR A 38 -13.15 -7.95 -12.10
N LEU A 39 -12.54 -8.90 -11.40
CA LEU A 39 -11.13 -8.85 -11.02
C LEU A 39 -10.23 -8.80 -12.26
N ASN A 40 -10.48 -9.62 -13.28
CA ASN A 40 -9.74 -9.61 -14.54
C ASN A 40 -9.86 -8.24 -15.25
N ALA A 41 -11.02 -7.59 -15.21
CA ALA A 41 -11.19 -6.26 -15.77
C ALA A 41 -10.38 -5.19 -15.02
N ILE A 42 -10.19 -5.34 -13.70
CA ILE A 42 -9.34 -4.47 -12.88
C ILE A 42 -7.86 -4.72 -13.17
N VAL A 43 -7.44 -5.98 -13.23
CA VAL A 43 -6.04 -6.34 -13.52
C VAL A 43 -5.64 -5.96 -14.94
N LYS A 44 -6.56 -5.94 -15.90
CA LYS A 44 -6.32 -5.43 -17.27
C LYS A 44 -6.44 -3.90 -17.39
N GLY A 45 -6.72 -3.19 -16.30
CA GLY A 45 -6.87 -1.72 -16.30
C GLY A 45 -8.13 -1.21 -17.01
N ARG A 46 -9.08 -2.09 -17.38
CA ARG A 46 -10.32 -1.72 -18.08
C ARG A 46 -11.37 -1.13 -17.14
N LYS A 47 -11.32 -1.52 -15.85
CA LYS A 47 -12.18 -0.96 -14.80
C LYS A 47 -11.32 -0.52 -13.61
N PRO A 48 -11.58 0.65 -13.02
CA PRO A 48 -10.80 1.13 -11.88
C PRO A 48 -11.05 0.34 -10.58
N GLY A 49 -12.12 -0.45 -10.52
CA GLY A 49 -12.60 -1.11 -9.30
C GLY A 49 -13.28 -0.12 -8.34
N SER A 50 -14.28 -0.59 -7.59
CA SER A 50 -14.80 0.18 -6.46
C SER A 50 -13.75 0.27 -5.35
N GLU A 51 -13.80 1.32 -4.53
CA GLU A 51 -12.88 1.48 -3.40
C GLU A 51 -12.95 0.29 -2.42
N GLU A 52 -14.16 -0.22 -2.16
CA GLU A 52 -14.37 -1.39 -1.33
C GLU A 52 -13.65 -2.64 -1.88
N VAL A 53 -13.74 -2.88 -3.19
CA VAL A 53 -13.05 -4.02 -3.83
C VAL A 53 -11.54 -3.82 -3.77
N ARG A 54 -11.05 -2.60 -3.96
CA ARG A 54 -9.62 -2.30 -3.84
C ARG A 54 -9.08 -2.50 -2.41
N MET A 55 -9.87 -2.18 -1.39
CA MET A 55 -9.52 -2.47 0.01
C MET A 55 -9.48 -3.98 0.29
N LYS A 56 -10.47 -4.74 -0.20
CA LYS A 56 -10.46 -6.22 -0.07
C LYS A 56 -9.24 -6.85 -0.72
N ILE A 57 -8.85 -6.35 -1.89
CA ILE A 57 -7.64 -6.79 -2.59
C ILE A 57 -6.39 -6.45 -1.76
N ALA A 58 -6.27 -5.23 -1.24
CA ALA A 58 -5.14 -4.84 -0.39
C ALA A 58 -5.05 -5.72 0.88
N ALA A 59 -6.20 -6.00 1.50
CA ALA A 59 -6.28 -6.86 2.68
C ALA A 59 -5.79 -8.30 2.41
N HIS A 60 -6.03 -8.86 1.21
CA HIS A 60 -5.51 -10.18 0.84
C HIS A 60 -3.97 -10.23 0.85
N PHE A 61 -3.31 -9.19 0.34
CA PHE A 61 -1.85 -9.07 0.35
C PHE A 61 -1.29 -8.60 1.71
N ARG A 62 -2.14 -8.44 2.73
CA ARG A 62 -1.77 -7.96 4.08
C ARG A 62 -1.05 -6.61 4.09
N ILE A 63 -1.32 -5.77 3.10
CA ILE A 63 -0.81 -4.40 3.04
C ILE A 63 -1.98 -3.42 3.18
N PRO A 64 -1.82 -2.29 3.88
CA PRO A 64 -2.86 -1.27 3.95
C PRO A 64 -3.06 -0.62 2.58
N TYR A 65 -4.28 -0.17 2.32
CA TYR A 65 -4.65 0.41 1.01
C TYR A 65 -3.75 1.59 0.60
N GLU A 66 -3.37 2.44 1.57
CA GLU A 66 -2.47 3.58 1.33
C GLU A 66 -1.06 3.14 0.93
N GLU A 67 -0.56 2.04 1.50
CA GLU A 67 0.76 1.49 1.17
C GLU A 67 0.75 0.84 -0.21
N MET A 68 -0.35 0.19 -0.60
CA MET A 68 -0.55 -0.30 -1.95
C MET A 68 -0.52 0.84 -2.99
N LEU A 69 -1.10 2.00 -2.66
CA LEU A 69 -1.02 3.19 -3.52
C LEU A 69 0.39 3.80 -3.54
N ALA A 70 1.08 3.81 -2.41
CA ALA A 70 2.46 4.28 -2.33
C ALA A 70 3.40 3.40 -3.15
N LEU A 71 3.24 2.08 -3.10
CA LEU A 71 3.97 1.12 -3.94
C LEU A 71 3.71 1.38 -5.42
N GLY A 72 2.45 1.58 -5.78
CA GLY A 72 2.06 1.96 -7.14
C GLY A 72 2.67 3.26 -7.64
N ARG A 73 2.84 4.26 -6.77
CA ARG A 73 3.54 5.52 -7.10
C ARG A 73 5.01 5.26 -7.41
N ARG A 74 5.71 4.54 -6.52
CA ARG A 74 7.14 4.21 -6.70
C ARG A 74 7.40 3.49 -8.03
N LEU A 75 6.53 2.52 -8.38
CA LEU A 75 6.61 1.80 -9.65
C LEU A 75 6.38 2.68 -10.88
N LEU A 76 5.48 3.67 -10.79
CA LEU A 76 5.17 4.57 -11.91
C LEU A 76 6.19 5.72 -12.04
N ASP A 77 6.79 6.14 -10.94
CA ASP A 77 7.79 7.21 -10.90
C ASP A 77 9.20 6.72 -11.28
N GLY A 78 9.35 5.43 -11.59
CA GLY A 78 10.57 4.86 -12.18
C GLY A 78 11.58 4.29 -11.19
N ASP A 79 11.22 4.12 -9.91
CA ASP A 79 12.01 3.33 -8.96
C ASP A 79 11.71 1.84 -9.24
N GLU A 80 12.36 1.29 -10.27
CA GLU A 80 12.43 -0.15 -10.49
C GLU A 80 13.05 -0.81 -9.25
N ILE A 81 12.22 -1.31 -8.34
CA ILE A 81 12.64 -2.33 -7.40
C ILE A 81 12.80 -3.61 -8.23
N GLN A 82 14.00 -3.78 -8.79
CA GLN A 82 14.45 -5.05 -9.35
C GLN A 82 14.60 -6.05 -8.21
N VAL A 83 13.55 -6.84 -7.99
CA VAL A 83 13.70 -8.16 -7.35
C VAL A 83 13.54 -9.20 -8.45
N ALA A 84 14.63 -9.93 -8.63
CA ALA A 84 14.90 -10.85 -9.72
C ALA A 84 13.86 -11.98 -9.84
N GLY A 85 13.48 -12.30 -11.08
CA GLY A 85 12.65 -13.48 -11.37
C GLY A 85 12.19 -13.63 -12.81
N ALA A 86 13.15 -13.82 -13.74
CA ALA A 86 13.04 -14.60 -14.99
C ALA A 86 11.71 -14.61 -15.78
N SER A 87 11.65 -13.95 -16.94
CA SER A 87 11.96 -14.53 -18.27
C SER A 87 10.84 -15.39 -18.87
N GLY A 88 10.36 -15.02 -20.07
CA GLY A 88 9.67 -15.96 -20.95
C GLY A 88 8.79 -15.34 -22.05
N ASN A 89 9.43 -15.07 -23.19
CA ASN A 89 8.86 -14.74 -24.51
C ASN A 89 7.66 -15.59 -24.99
N GLY A 90 6.89 -15.01 -25.94
CA GLY A 90 6.28 -15.74 -27.06
C GLY A 90 4.77 -15.49 -27.24
N THR A 91 4.36 -14.53 -28.09
CA THR A 91 3.90 -14.70 -29.49
C THR A 91 2.62 -15.50 -29.71
N SER A 92 1.68 -14.83 -30.40
CA SER A 92 0.61 -15.34 -31.29
C SER A 92 -0.39 -16.36 -30.74
N GLU A 93 -1.69 -16.06 -30.82
CA GLU A 93 -2.51 -16.50 -31.96
C GLU A 93 -3.97 -16.03 -31.79
N THR A 94 -4.46 -15.44 -32.87
CA THR A 94 -5.86 -15.28 -33.25
C THR A 94 -6.61 -16.60 -33.23
N VAL A 95 -7.92 -16.57 -32.91
CA VAL A 95 -9.06 -17.15 -33.68
C VAL A 95 -10.35 -17.16 -32.82
N PRO A 96 -11.55 -17.09 -33.43
CA PRO A 96 -12.69 -16.30 -32.94
C PRO A 96 -13.99 -17.09 -32.64
N LEU A 97 -14.93 -16.40 -31.98
CA LEU A 97 -16.42 -16.60 -31.99
C LEU A 97 -16.95 -17.95 -31.44
N PRO A 98 -18.25 -18.15 -31.10
CA PRO A 98 -19.47 -17.45 -31.57
C PRO A 98 -20.50 -17.03 -30.48
N PRO A 99 -21.61 -16.37 -30.88
CA PRO A 99 -22.64 -15.82 -30.00
C PRO A 99 -23.78 -16.82 -29.76
N VAL A 100 -24.41 -16.79 -28.58
CA VAL A 100 -25.70 -17.48 -28.39
C VAL A 100 -26.62 -16.67 -27.47
N SER A 101 -27.56 -15.98 -28.12
CA SER A 101 -29.00 -15.90 -27.86
C SER A 101 -29.54 -15.98 -26.43
N ALA A 102 -30.14 -14.86 -26.03
CA ALA A 102 -31.46 -14.71 -25.40
C ALA A 102 -32.11 -15.95 -24.75
N ILE A 103 -32.33 -15.86 -23.44
CA ILE A 103 -33.53 -16.41 -22.80
C ILE A 103 -34.08 -15.32 -21.87
N ALA A 104 -35.23 -14.79 -22.27
CA ALA A 104 -36.13 -14.03 -21.42
C ALA A 104 -36.87 -14.99 -20.50
N HIS A 105 -37.00 -14.66 -19.21
CA HIS A 105 -38.16 -15.05 -18.41
C HIS A 105 -38.47 -13.94 -17.41
N ALA A 106 -39.70 -13.44 -17.55
CA ALA A 106 -40.33 -12.45 -16.71
C ALA A 106 -40.82 -13.05 -15.39
N THR A 107 -40.99 -12.21 -14.37
CA THR A 107 -42.09 -12.15 -13.39
C THR A 107 -41.75 -10.97 -12.47
N ASP A 108 -42.42 -9.83 -12.63
CA ASP A 108 -43.76 -9.48 -12.13
C ASP A 108 -43.75 -9.07 -10.64
N GLY A 109 -44.43 -7.96 -10.37
CA GLY A 109 -44.11 -7.00 -9.33
C GLY A 109 -44.61 -7.33 -7.92
N SER A 110 -44.07 -6.59 -6.95
CA SER A 110 -44.80 -6.25 -5.74
C SER A 110 -44.23 -4.97 -5.13
N ALA A 111 -45.10 -3.98 -5.00
CA ALA A 111 -44.85 -2.69 -4.38
C ALA A 111 -44.92 -2.79 -2.85
N THR A 112 -43.96 -2.21 -2.16
CA THR A 112 -44.20 -1.54 -0.87
C THR A 112 -43.32 -0.31 -0.79
N ASP A 113 -43.99 0.83 -0.77
CA ASP A 113 -43.52 2.10 -0.25
C ASP A 113 -43.42 1.95 1.26
N ASP A 114 -42.26 2.24 1.85
CA ASP A 114 -42.21 2.76 3.21
C ASP A 114 -40.88 3.49 3.48
N ARG A 115 -41.03 4.76 3.82
CA ARG A 115 -39.99 5.73 4.18
C ARG A 115 -39.35 5.40 5.52
N ILE A 116 -38.04 5.14 5.54
CA ILE A 116 -37.13 5.53 6.65
C ILE A 116 -35.74 5.93 6.08
N THR A 117 -35.45 7.23 6.03
CA THR A 117 -34.10 7.85 6.01
C THR A 117 -33.34 7.54 7.32
N PRO A 118 -32.00 7.67 7.51
CA PRO A 118 -31.10 8.69 6.95
C PRO A 118 -29.59 8.35 6.95
N PHE A 119 -28.89 8.19 5.82
CA PHE A 119 -27.42 8.43 5.85
C PHE A 119 -26.97 9.14 4.59
N ALA A 120 -26.82 10.46 4.77
CA ALA A 120 -26.10 11.34 3.88
C ALA A 120 -24.75 10.72 3.51
N LYS A 121 -24.44 10.75 2.22
CA LYS A 121 -23.07 10.66 1.73
C LYS A 121 -22.24 11.73 2.45
N PRO A 122 -21.17 11.41 3.18
CA PRO A 122 -20.13 12.40 3.36
C PRO A 122 -19.26 12.33 2.11
N GLY A 123 -19.38 13.35 1.26
CA GLY A 123 -18.27 13.72 0.41
C GLY A 123 -17.05 13.88 1.31
N ARG A 124 -16.00 13.09 1.06
CA ARG A 124 -14.71 13.21 1.76
C ARG A 124 -14.08 14.55 1.42
N GLU A 125 -14.54 15.60 2.06
CA GLU A 125 -13.66 16.71 2.39
C GLU A 125 -12.76 16.19 3.50
N LYS A 126 -11.44 16.26 3.29
CA LYS A 126 -10.46 15.82 4.27
C LYS A 126 -10.62 16.73 5.49
N GLU A 127 -11.35 16.25 6.51
CA GLU A 127 -11.46 16.96 7.78
C GLU A 127 -10.06 17.41 8.23
N PRO A 128 -9.88 18.67 8.60
CA PRO A 128 -8.60 19.21 9.00
C PRO A 128 -8.04 18.39 10.18
N ILE A 129 -6.72 18.22 10.21
CA ILE A 129 -6.02 17.39 11.21
C ILE A 129 -6.43 17.81 12.63
N ALA A 130 -6.60 19.10 12.88
CA ALA A 130 -7.04 19.63 14.17
C ALA A 130 -8.41 19.09 14.61
N GLU A 131 -9.35 18.93 13.69
CA GLU A 131 -10.69 18.42 14.00
C GLU A 131 -10.65 16.91 14.29
N ARG A 132 -9.82 16.17 13.54
CA ARG A 132 -9.57 14.76 13.83
C ARG A 132 -8.94 14.57 15.20
N LEU A 133 -7.94 15.39 15.55
CA LEU A 133 -7.30 15.37 16.86
C LEU A 133 -8.31 15.64 17.98
N ARG A 134 -9.22 16.61 17.81
CA ARG A 134 -10.29 16.86 18.80
C ARG A 134 -11.21 15.65 18.97
N LYS A 135 -11.60 14.99 17.87
CA LYS A 135 -12.42 13.76 17.93
C LYS A 135 -11.67 12.61 18.61
N THR A 136 -10.38 12.44 18.33
CA THR A 136 -9.52 11.45 18.98
C THR A 136 -9.43 11.71 20.48
N VAL A 137 -9.24 12.96 20.92
CA VAL A 137 -9.23 13.34 22.33
C VAL A 137 -10.58 13.03 22.99
N ALA A 138 -11.69 13.39 22.34
CA ALA A 138 -13.02 13.08 22.86
C ALA A 138 -13.28 11.57 23.03
N ILE A 139 -12.72 10.73 22.16
CA ILE A 139 -12.80 9.26 22.30
C ILE A 139 -11.93 8.79 23.47
N LEU A 140 -10.72 9.33 23.63
CA LEU A 140 -9.83 8.99 24.74
C LEU A 140 -10.38 9.43 26.10
N GLU A 141 -11.15 10.51 26.15
CA GLU A 141 -11.83 11.01 27.35
C GLU A 141 -13.15 10.28 27.62
N SER A 142 -13.63 9.46 26.67
CA SER A 142 -14.83 8.65 26.86
C SER A 142 -14.51 7.32 27.54
N ASP A 143 -15.37 6.85 28.43
CA ASP A 143 -15.29 5.50 29.02
C ASP A 143 -15.85 4.42 28.06
N THR A 144 -15.41 4.47 26.81
CA THR A 144 -15.76 3.46 25.80
C THR A 144 -14.63 2.46 25.64
N SER A 145 -14.95 1.26 25.17
CA SER A 145 -13.93 0.24 24.84
C SER A 145 -12.96 0.68 23.73
N TYR A 146 -13.32 1.73 22.97
CA TYR A 146 -12.45 2.33 21.97
C TYR A 146 -11.31 3.15 22.58
N ARG A 147 -11.46 3.61 23.83
CA ARG A 147 -10.41 4.33 24.56
C ARG A 147 -9.16 3.47 24.70
N ASP A 148 -9.31 2.24 25.19
CA ASP A 148 -8.19 1.34 25.46
C ASP A 148 -7.46 0.96 24.18
N VAL A 149 -8.22 0.58 23.14
CA VAL A 149 -7.66 0.24 21.82
C VAL A 149 -6.91 1.42 21.19
N LEU A 150 -7.45 2.64 21.34
CA LEU A 150 -6.82 3.84 20.82
C LEU A 150 -5.58 4.24 21.63
N ALA A 151 -5.60 4.06 22.95
CA ALA A 151 -4.45 4.29 23.82
C ALA A 151 -3.30 3.31 23.47
N ASP A 152 -3.59 2.02 23.34
CA ASP A 152 -2.61 1.01 22.93
C ASP A 152 -2.00 1.35 21.56
N LEU A 153 -2.82 1.80 20.61
CA LEU A 153 -2.35 2.21 19.29
C LEU A 153 -1.42 3.43 19.34
N ILE A 154 -1.74 4.41 20.21
CA ILE A 154 -0.90 5.59 20.42
C ILE A 154 0.45 5.19 21.03
N ASP A 155 0.46 4.28 22.00
CA ASP A 155 1.68 3.80 22.65
C ASP A 155 2.58 3.04 21.66
N VAL A 156 2.00 2.14 20.86
CA VAL A 156 2.74 1.43 19.80
C VAL A 156 3.33 2.42 18.79
N PHE A 157 2.53 3.41 18.37
CA PHE A 157 2.99 4.44 17.44
C PHE A 157 4.14 5.27 18.03
N TYR A 158 4.01 5.71 19.28
CA TYR A 158 5.04 6.47 19.96
C TYR A 158 6.34 5.66 20.11
N GLY A 159 6.24 4.38 20.45
CA GLY A 159 7.38 3.47 20.49
C GLY A 159 8.10 3.34 19.15
N ALA A 160 7.35 3.21 18.05
CA ALA A 160 7.91 3.11 16.71
C ALA A 160 8.61 4.41 16.25
N VAL A 161 8.02 5.57 16.54
CA VAL A 161 8.63 6.87 16.24
C VAL A 161 9.94 7.04 17.03
N ARG A 162 9.90 6.77 18.33
CA ARG A 162 11.09 6.88 19.19
C ARG A 162 12.21 5.94 18.74
N ALA A 163 11.89 4.70 18.38
CA ALA A 163 12.89 3.77 17.83
C ALA A 163 13.51 4.29 16.52
N THR A 164 12.75 5.00 15.70
CA THR A 164 13.26 5.60 14.46
C THR A 164 14.24 6.74 14.76
N ASP A 165 13.91 7.59 15.74
CA ASP A 165 14.79 8.68 16.18
C ASP A 165 16.08 8.16 16.82
N ASP A 166 15.98 7.14 17.67
CA ASP A 166 17.14 6.49 18.29
C ASP A 166 18.06 5.85 17.21
N ASN A 167 17.47 5.19 16.20
CA ASN A 167 18.22 4.64 15.08
C ASN A 167 18.90 5.73 14.24
N LEU A 168 18.24 6.87 14.05
CA LEU A 168 18.84 8.01 13.35
C LEU A 168 20.02 8.58 14.15
N ALA A 169 19.89 8.71 15.46
CA ALA A 169 20.97 9.15 16.35
C ALA A 169 22.17 8.20 16.28
N LEU A 170 21.94 6.88 16.33
CA LEU A 170 22.98 5.87 16.19
C LEU A 170 23.71 5.96 14.84
N ARG A 171 22.97 6.13 13.73
CA ARG A 171 23.58 6.30 12.40
C ARG A 171 24.46 7.54 12.32
N ASN A 172 24.04 8.65 12.93
CA ASN A 172 24.85 9.86 12.97
C ASN A 172 26.12 9.66 13.80
N GLN A 173 26.02 8.95 14.93
CA GLN A 173 27.18 8.61 15.76
C GLN A 173 28.16 7.70 15.03
N MET A 174 27.69 6.68 14.32
CA MET A 174 28.54 5.80 13.50
C MET A 174 29.30 6.60 12.44
N ARG A 175 28.63 7.49 11.71
CA ARG A 175 29.27 8.35 10.71
C ARG A 175 30.35 9.25 11.32
N ALA A 176 30.12 9.78 12.52
CA ALA A 176 31.10 10.58 13.24
C ALA A 176 32.32 9.74 13.65
N MET A 177 32.11 8.51 14.12
CA MET A 177 33.19 7.58 14.45
C MET A 177 33.99 7.17 13.21
N GLU A 178 33.34 6.84 12.10
CA GLU A 178 33.99 6.52 10.82
C GLU A 178 34.90 7.65 10.36
N SER A 179 34.41 8.90 10.44
CA SER A 179 35.20 10.09 10.09
C SER A 179 36.44 10.25 10.98
N ARG A 180 36.30 9.95 12.27
CA ARG A 180 37.42 9.99 13.23
C ARG A 180 38.44 8.90 12.96
N ILE A 181 37.99 7.67 12.65
CA ILE A 181 38.88 6.55 12.29
C ILE A 181 39.66 6.90 11.03
N ALA A 182 39.00 7.37 9.97
CA ALA A 182 39.66 7.76 8.73
C ALA A 182 40.71 8.88 8.94
N SER A 183 40.43 9.84 9.84
CA SER A 183 41.38 10.88 10.22
C SER A 183 42.62 10.30 10.91
N LEU A 184 42.41 9.40 11.88
CA LEU A 184 43.50 8.74 12.61
C LEU A 184 44.34 7.84 11.70
N GLU A 185 43.71 7.10 10.80
CA GLU A 185 44.40 6.29 9.78
C GLU A 185 45.28 7.16 8.88
N LYS A 186 44.77 8.33 8.45
CA LYS A 186 45.56 9.29 7.67
C LYS A 186 46.74 9.85 8.45
N GLN A 187 46.55 10.16 9.73
CA GLN A 187 47.64 10.62 10.61
C GLN A 187 48.70 9.54 10.84
N LEU A 188 48.28 8.29 11.02
CA LEU A 188 49.19 7.14 11.16
C LEU A 188 49.97 6.89 9.87
N ALA A 189 49.31 6.94 8.71
CA ALA A 189 49.96 6.81 7.41
C ALA A 189 51.00 7.92 7.19
N TYR A 190 50.64 9.17 7.48
CA TYR A 190 51.57 10.31 7.41
C TYR A 190 52.78 10.15 8.33
N LYS A 191 52.56 9.69 9.57
CA LYS A 191 53.64 9.45 10.54
C LYS A 191 54.57 8.30 10.10
N LYS A 192 54.01 7.26 9.47
CA LYS A 192 54.76 6.13 8.92
C LYS A 192 55.62 6.54 7.71
N GLU A 193 55.15 7.44 6.87
CA GLU A 193 55.88 7.95 5.70
C GLU A 193 56.96 8.99 6.06
N ASN A 194 56.81 9.73 7.17
CA ASN A 194 57.77 10.75 7.63
C ASN A 194 58.31 10.50 9.05
N PRO A 195 59.04 9.39 9.31
CA PRO A 195 59.53 9.07 10.65
C PRO A 195 60.60 10.07 11.16
N ARG A 196 61.26 10.81 10.26
CA ARG A 196 62.36 11.75 10.61
C ARG A 196 61.91 13.12 11.12
N LYS A 197 60.62 13.46 11.01
CA LYS A 197 60.08 14.75 11.48
C LYS A 197 59.55 14.73 12.93
N PHE A 198 59.52 13.55 13.54
CA PHE A 198 58.92 13.32 14.86
C PHE A 198 59.86 12.58 15.84
N ALA A 199 61.16 12.55 15.51
CA ALA A 199 62.23 12.07 16.39
C ALA A 199 62.90 13.25 17.08
#